data_AF-A0A531KVK5-F1
#
_entry.id   AF-A0A531KVK5-F1
#
_cell.length_a   1.000
_cell.length_b   1.000
_cell.length_c   1.000
_cell.angle_alpha   90.00
_cell.angle_beta   90.00
_cell.angle_gamma   90.00
#
_symmetry.space_group_name_H-M   'P 1'
#
loop_
_entity.id
_entity.type
_entity.pdbx_description
1 polymer ?
#
loop_
_entity_poly.entity_id
_entity_poly.type
_entity_poly.pdbx_seq_one_letter_code
_entity_poly.pdbx_strand_id
1 'polypeptide(L)'
;MSASEARRTGADKLQVTGSSRAKREAVQPSLWDRLVNDLPGVTSEIDGLRQTLQDELGADRLDTLLAGSARLIDADMELTSDQKRRLHRLGFQIQH
;
A
#
# COMPACT_ATOMS: atom_id res chain seq x y z
N MET A 1 -50.93 -53.65 -7.20
CA MET A 1 -49.57 -53.35 -7.69
C MET A 1 -49.61 -51.91 -8.22
N SER A 2 -48.83 -51.03 -7.62
CA SER A 2 -48.82 -49.58 -7.85
C SER A 2 -48.19 -49.17 -9.17
N ALA A 3 -48.74 -48.16 -9.84
CA ALA A 3 -47.97 -47.07 -10.46
C ALA A 3 -48.91 -45.96 -10.99
N SER A 4 -49.04 -44.92 -10.17
CA SER A 4 -49.02 -43.51 -10.55
C SER A 4 -50.04 -42.97 -11.58
N GLU A 5 -51.15 -42.51 -11.04
CA GLU A 5 -52.00 -41.47 -11.63
C GLU A 5 -51.66 -40.14 -10.92
N ALA A 6 -51.22 -39.10 -11.64
CA ALA A 6 -51.56 -37.69 -11.36
C ALA A 6 -50.93 -36.73 -12.37
N ARG A 7 -51.82 -36.21 -13.22
CA ARG A 7 -51.74 -35.01 -14.05
C ARG A 7 -51.09 -33.81 -13.33
N ARG A 8 -50.30 -33.00 -14.03
CA ARG A 8 -50.79 -31.74 -14.64
C ARG A 8 -49.71 -30.97 -15.40
N THR A 9 -50.10 -30.67 -16.63
CA THR A 9 -49.56 -29.81 -17.68
C THR A 9 -49.33 -28.36 -17.25
N GLY A 10 -48.31 -27.73 -17.83
CA GLY A 10 -48.48 -26.39 -18.42
C GLY A 10 -47.58 -25.28 -17.87
N ALA A 11 -46.80 -24.69 -18.80
CA ALA A 11 -46.13 -23.39 -18.73
C ALA A 11 -45.08 -23.27 -17.62
N ASP A 12 -43.80 -23.12 -17.94
CA ASP A 12 -43.34 -21.80 -18.32
C ASP A 12 -42.10 -21.91 -19.21
N LYS A 13 -42.35 -21.94 -20.52
CA LYS A 13 -41.33 -21.64 -21.53
C LYS A 13 -41.33 -20.12 -21.71
N LEU A 14 -40.97 -19.37 -20.66
CA LEU A 14 -40.79 -17.93 -20.74
C LEU A 14 -39.38 -17.58 -20.28
N GLN A 15 -38.59 -17.29 -21.30
CA GLN A 15 -37.58 -16.26 -21.25
C GLN A 15 -36.47 -16.50 -20.22
N VAL A 16 -35.44 -17.20 -20.70
CA VAL A 16 -34.06 -16.72 -20.54
C VAL A 16 -34.04 -15.31 -21.14
N THR A 17 -34.56 -14.34 -20.38
CA THR A 17 -34.23 -12.94 -20.60
C THR A 17 -32.74 -12.91 -20.39
N GLY A 18 -32.03 -12.55 -21.46
CA GLY A 18 -30.69 -12.01 -21.31
C GLY A 18 -30.81 -10.87 -20.31
N SER A 19 -30.55 -11.17 -19.04
CA SER A 19 -29.95 -10.24 -18.13
C SER A 19 -28.59 -9.94 -18.77
N SER A 20 -28.64 -9.07 -19.78
CA SER A 20 -27.61 -8.11 -20.09
C SER A 20 -27.39 -7.35 -18.80
N ARG A 21 -26.68 -7.99 -17.86
CA ARG A 21 -26.02 -7.31 -16.78
C ARG A 21 -24.94 -6.57 -17.52
N ALA A 22 -25.33 -5.41 -18.07
CA ALA A 22 -24.44 -4.33 -18.41
C ALA A 22 -23.34 -4.42 -17.38
N LYS A 23 -22.13 -4.74 -17.86
CA LYS A 23 -20.94 -4.76 -17.04
C LYS A 23 -21.00 -3.42 -16.33
N ARG A 24 -21.44 -3.41 -15.06
CA ARG A 24 -21.26 -2.26 -14.21
C ARG A 24 -19.75 -2.25 -14.11
N GLU A 25 -19.15 -1.45 -14.97
CA GLU A 25 -17.77 -1.02 -14.84
C GLU A 25 -17.74 -0.47 -13.43
N ALA A 26 -17.36 -1.32 -12.47
CA ALA A 26 -16.85 -0.83 -11.22
C ALA A 26 -15.69 0.03 -11.69
N VAL A 27 -15.91 1.35 -11.69
CA VAL A 27 -14.88 2.33 -12.01
C VAL A 27 -13.83 2.11 -10.93
N GLN A 28 -12.92 1.18 -11.20
CA GLN A 28 -11.78 0.91 -10.36
C GLN A 28 -11.04 2.24 -10.32
N PRO A 29 -10.80 2.81 -9.13
CA PRO A 29 -9.91 3.95 -9.01
C PRO A 29 -8.65 3.62 -9.78
N SER A 30 -8.27 4.51 -10.70
CA SER A 30 -7.06 4.31 -11.47
C SER A 30 -5.88 4.13 -10.51
N LEU A 31 -4.86 3.39 -10.92
CA LEU A 31 -3.64 3.24 -10.12
C LEU A 31 -3.07 4.62 -9.71
N TRP A 32 -3.18 5.61 -10.60
CA TRP A 32 -2.83 7.00 -10.35
C TRP A 32 -3.62 7.63 -9.20
N ASP A 33 -4.94 7.41 -9.16
CA ASP A 33 -5.79 7.94 -8.09
C ASP A 33 -5.39 7.36 -6.73
N ARG A 34 -5.11 6.06 -6.65
CA ARG A 34 -4.60 5.44 -5.42
C ARG A 34 -3.25 6.01 -5.01
N LEU A 35 -2.31 6.12 -5.96
CA LEU A 35 -0.99 6.69 -5.67
C LEU A 35 -1.08 8.13 -5.15
N VAL A 36 -1.90 8.99 -5.77
CA VAL A 36 -2.10 10.38 -5.32
C VAL A 36 -2.69 10.42 -3.90
N ASN A 37 -3.62 9.51 -3.58
CA ASN A 37 -4.24 9.45 -2.27
C ASN A 37 -3.31 8.85 -1.19
N ASP A 38 -2.41 7.93 -1.57
CA ASP A 38 -1.52 7.24 -0.64
C ASP A 38 -0.20 8.01 -0.41
N LEU A 39 0.22 8.87 -1.34
CA LEU A 39 1.43 9.70 -1.23
C LEU A 39 1.51 10.50 0.09
N PRO A 40 0.45 11.20 0.55
CA PRO A 40 0.47 11.90 1.84
C PRO A 40 0.74 10.98 3.04
N GLY A 41 0.27 9.73 2.98
CA GLY A 41 0.55 8.70 3.99
C GLY A 41 2.04 8.33 4.01
N VAL A 42 2.62 8.10 2.83
CA VAL A 42 4.05 7.78 2.67
C VAL A 42 4.93 8.93 3.13
N THR A 43 4.57 10.19 2.82
CA THR A 43 5.30 11.37 3.31
C THR A 43 5.24 11.46 4.83
N SER A 44 4.07 11.21 5.44
CA SER A 44 3.92 11.22 6.90
C SER A 44 4.76 10.14 7.59
N GLU A 45 4.92 8.97 6.98
CA GLU A 45 5.79 7.90 7.50
C GLU A 45 7.28 8.28 7.43
N ILE A 46 7.70 8.92 6.34
CA ILE A 46 9.08 9.41 6.17
C ILE A 46 9.36 10.51 7.20
N ASP A 47 8.44 11.45 7.37
CA ASP A 47 8.57 12.52 8.36
C ASP A 47 8.61 11.97 9.79
N GLY A 48 7.77 10.98 10.10
CA GLY A 48 7.79 10.30 11.40
C GLY A 48 9.10 9.56 11.66
N LEU A 49 9.66 8.90 10.64
CA LEU A 49 10.97 8.25 10.74
C LEU A 49 12.09 9.28 10.94
N ARG A 50 12.05 10.40 10.21
CA ARG A 50 13.01 11.50 10.36
C ARG A 50 12.95 12.09 11.76
N GLN A 51 11.76 12.37 12.28
CA GLN A 51 11.57 12.91 13.63
C GLN A 51 12.10 11.95 14.69
N THR A 52 11.80 10.66 14.58
CA THR A 52 12.30 9.64 15.52
C THR A 52 13.84 9.63 15.55
N LEU A 53 14.49 9.65 14.39
CA LEU A 53 15.95 9.69 14.31
C LEU A 53 16.52 11.03 14.83
N GLN A 54 15.80 12.13 14.63
CA GLN A 54 16.17 13.45 15.14
C GLN A 54 16.12 13.48 16.67
N ASP A 55 15.12 12.85 17.28
CA ASP A 55 14.99 12.76 18.74
C ASP A 55 16.09 11.88 19.35
N GLU A 56 16.50 10.81 18.65
CA GLU A 56 17.55 9.89 19.11
C GLU A 56 18.98 10.44 18.93
N LEU A 57 19.26 11.12 17.80
CA LEU A 57 20.62 11.51 17.39
C LEU A 57 20.90 13.01 17.52
N GLY A 58 19.85 13.82 17.60
CA GLY A 58 19.91 15.27 17.44
C GLY A 58 19.83 15.70 15.97
N ALA A 59 19.22 16.87 15.73
CA ALA A 59 18.97 17.41 14.39
C ALA A 59 20.26 17.63 13.60
N ASP A 60 21.24 18.30 14.21
CA ASP A 60 22.50 18.66 13.55
C ASP A 60 23.31 17.43 13.14
N ARG A 61 23.30 16.39 14.00
CA ARG A 61 23.98 15.13 13.72
C ARG A 61 23.27 14.36 12.61
N LEU A 62 21.95 14.28 12.66
CA LEU A 62 21.15 13.64 11.62
C LEU A 62 21.38 14.28 10.25
N ASP A 63 21.31 15.61 10.18
CA ASP A 63 21.52 16.34 8.93
C ASP A 63 22.95 16.16 8.41
N THR A 64 23.96 16.12 9.29
CA THR A 64 25.35 15.81 8.90
C THR A 64 25.50 14.40 8.33
N LEU A 65 24.84 13.41 8.95
CA LEU A 65 24.86 12.01 8.49
C LEU A 65 24.13 11.85 7.14
N LEU A 66 23.00 12.53 6.94
CA LEU A 66 22.21 12.50 5.72
C LEU A 66 22.86 13.27 4.55
N ALA A 67 23.55 14.38 4.85
CA ALA A 67 24.35 15.11 3.86
C ALA A 67 25.68 14.39 3.53
N GLY A 68 26.11 13.51 4.41
CA GLY A 68 27.26 12.64 4.24
C GLY A 68 27.01 11.49 3.26
N SER A 69 27.91 10.51 3.28
CA SER A 69 27.79 9.30 2.46
C SER A 69 27.37 8.10 3.31
N ALA A 70 26.79 7.08 2.67
CA ALA A 70 26.48 5.79 3.29
C ALA A 70 27.68 5.21 4.09
N ARG A 71 28.91 5.42 3.61
CA ARG A 71 30.13 4.97 4.29
C ARG A 71 30.38 5.69 5.63
N LEU A 72 29.95 6.94 5.74
CA LEU A 72 30.08 7.73 6.97
C LEU A 72 29.14 7.20 8.05
N ILE A 73 27.91 6.81 7.67
CA ILE A 73 26.97 6.11 8.55
C ILE A 73 27.54 4.75 9.00
N ASP A 74 28.17 4.00 8.09
CA ASP A 74 28.72 2.68 8.42
C ASP A 74 29.95 2.77 9.34
N ALA A 75 30.79 3.78 9.17
CA ALA A 75 32.00 3.99 9.96
C ALA A 75 31.72 4.55 11.37
N ASP A 76 30.56 5.16 11.61
CA ASP A 76 30.21 5.71 12.92
C ASP A 76 30.01 4.57 13.95
N MET A 77 30.85 4.55 14.98
CA MET A 77 30.84 3.52 16.03
C MET A 77 29.78 3.78 17.11
N GLU A 78 29.27 5.00 17.21
CA GLU A 78 28.24 5.36 18.20
C GLU A 78 26.84 4.99 17.70
N LEU A 79 26.66 4.84 16.39
CA LEU A 79 25.40 4.37 15.81
C LEU A 79 25.19 2.87 16.05
N THR A 80 24.03 2.55 16.58
CA THR A 80 23.57 1.16 16.65
C THR A 80 23.31 0.61 15.24
N SER A 81 23.37 -0.72 15.09
CA SER A 81 23.07 -1.39 13.82
C SER A 81 21.67 -1.11 13.30
N ASP A 82 20.71 -0.86 14.20
CA ASP A 82 19.35 -0.50 13.85
C ASP A 82 19.24 0.95 13.35
N GLN A 83 19.91 1.90 14.01
CA GLN A 83 19.98 3.29 13.56
C GLN A 83 20.64 3.40 12.18
N LYS A 84 21.73 2.66 11.93
CA LYS A 84 22.35 2.61 10.60
C LYS A 84 21.38 2.15 9.52
N ARG A 85 20.62 1.08 9.79
CA ARG A 85 19.61 0.56 8.86
C ARG A 85 18.51 1.59 8.57
N ARG A 86 18.02 2.27 9.62
CA ARG A 86 17.01 3.32 9.51
C ARG A 86 17.52 4.55 8.74
N LEU A 87 18.77 4.97 8.97
CA LEU A 87 19.43 6.05 8.23
C LEU A 87 19.63 5.72 6.75
N HIS A 88 20.08 4.50 6.42
CA HIS A 88 20.19 4.06 5.02
C HIS A 88 18.83 4.05 4.31
N ARG A 89 17.78 3.58 5.00
CA ARG A 89 16.41 3.62 4.46
C ARG A 89 15.97 5.06 4.22
N LEU A 90 16.19 5.97 5.18
CA LEU A 90 15.80 7.36 5.07
C LEU A 90 16.58 8.08 3.95
N GLY A 91 17.89 7.86 3.85
CA GLY A 91 18.73 8.42 2.79
C GLY A 91 18.29 7.98 1.39
N PHE A 92 17.90 6.70 1.24
CA PHE A 92 17.34 6.20 -0.02
C PHE A 92 15.98 6.85 -0.36
N GLN A 93 15.12 7.05 0.63
CA GLN A 93 13.78 7.66 0.45
C GLN A 93 13.83 9.17 0.16
N ILE A 94 14.89 9.88 0.55
CA ILE A 94 15.04 11.32 0.30
C ILE A 94 15.65 11.59 -1.10
N GLN A 95 16.41 10.64 -1.66
CA GLN A 95 17.06 10.79 -2.96
C GLN A 95 16.18 10.43 -4.17
N HIS A 96 15.01 9.83 -3.95
CA HIS A 96 14.12 9.30 -4.99
C HIS A 96 12.68 9.82 -4.81
#